data_AF-A0A960TWD6-F1
#
_entry.id   AF-A0A960TWD6-F1
#
_cell.length_a   1.000
_cell.length_b   1.000
_cell.length_c   1.000
_cell.angle_alpha   90.00
_cell.angle_beta   90.00
_cell.angle_gamma   90.00
#
_symmetry.space_group_name_H-M   'P 1'
#
loop_
_entity.id
_entity.type
_entity.pdbx_description
1 polymer ?
#
loop_
_entity_poly.entity_id
_entity_poly.type
_entity_poly.pdbx_seq_one_letter_code
_entity_poly.pdbx_strand_id
1 'polypeptide(L)'
;MTNSRPRIGMLGAGFISDYHLSGLQQAGAETTPAASRTEATAAAYDLAVALGDEKRERVIGDAVLMACRFIMNNQYRSEISYFLPAPDKAAGGVRGGPVDNTVRVDFNQHAMIALLGGLRVLDHRAARPPGEATSATTPAETHSTKHFE
;
A
#
# COMPACT_ATOMS: atom_id res chain seq x y z
N MET A 1 -14.34 -39.20 25.81
CA MET A 1 -13.14 -39.46 24.99
C MET A 1 -12.67 -38.15 24.39
N THR A 2 -11.74 -37.47 25.06
CA THR A 2 -11.18 -36.19 24.62
C THR A 2 -9.99 -36.43 23.70
N ASN A 3 -10.13 -36.01 22.45
CA ASN A 3 -9.15 -36.22 21.39
C ASN A 3 -8.07 -35.12 21.46
N SER A 4 -7.12 -35.25 22.37
CA SER A 4 -5.94 -34.38 22.43
C SER A 4 -4.92 -34.84 21.38
N ARG A 5 -4.86 -34.14 20.25
CA ARG A 5 -3.73 -34.27 19.33
C ARG A 5 -2.53 -33.48 19.88
N PRO A 6 -1.32 -34.06 19.91
CA PRO A 6 -0.13 -33.33 20.31
C PRO A 6 0.19 -32.26 19.26
N ARG A 7 0.41 -31.02 19.71
CA ARG A 7 0.98 -29.96 18.87
C ARG A 7 2.48 -30.19 18.78
N ILE A 8 2.94 -30.59 17.60
CA ILE A 8 4.37 -30.65 17.28
C ILE A 8 4.84 -29.20 17.15
N GLY A 9 5.54 -28.72 18.17
CA GLY A 9 6.26 -27.44 18.12
C GLY A 9 7.44 -27.58 17.17
N MET A 10 7.38 -26.88 16.05
CA MET A 10 8.48 -26.77 15.09
C MET A 10 9.53 -25.82 15.70
N LEU A 11 10.51 -26.40 16.39
CA LEU A 11 11.73 -25.72 16.83
C LEU A 11 12.68 -25.60 15.63
N GLY A 12 12.75 -24.43 15.02
CA GLY A 12 13.71 -24.19 13.94
C GLY A 12 13.74 -22.76 13.42
N ALA A 13 14.76 -22.02 13.86
CA ALA A 13 15.33 -20.79 13.29
C ALA A 13 14.47 -19.50 13.29
N GLY A 14 14.79 -18.59 14.22
CA GLY A 14 14.50 -17.16 14.14
C GLY A 14 13.50 -16.65 15.17
N PHE A 15 14.01 -16.11 16.28
CA PHE A 15 13.21 -15.39 17.28
C PHE A 15 12.63 -14.09 16.68
N ILE A 16 11.52 -14.20 15.96
CA ILE A 16 10.52 -13.12 15.93
C ILE A 16 9.44 -13.59 16.90
N SER A 17 9.52 -13.08 18.13
CA SER A 17 8.56 -13.36 19.21
C SER A 17 7.12 -13.23 18.70
N ASP A 18 6.23 -14.13 19.13
CA ASP A 18 4.78 -14.10 18.82
C ASP A 18 4.14 -12.73 19.12
N TYR A 19 4.75 -11.94 20.01
CA TYR A 19 4.37 -10.54 20.29
C TYR A 19 4.58 -9.58 19.10
N HIS A 20 5.59 -9.81 18.27
CA HIS A 20 5.83 -8.99 17.07
C HIS A 20 4.86 -9.35 15.95
N LEU A 21 4.52 -10.64 15.81
CA LEU A 21 3.58 -11.10 14.78
C LEU A 21 2.15 -10.64 15.10
N SER A 22 1.72 -10.81 16.35
CA SER A 22 0.44 -10.27 16.84
C SER A 22 0.40 -8.75 16.79
N GLY A 23 1.50 -8.07 17.18
CA GLY A 23 1.63 -6.62 17.06
C GLY A 23 1.55 -6.10 15.63
N LEU A 24 2.08 -6.81 14.64
CA LEU A 24 1.98 -6.43 13.22
C LEU A 24 0.54 -6.55 12.69
N GLN A 25 -0.18 -7.60 13.07
CA GLN A 25 -1.61 -7.73 12.75
C GLN A 25 -2.45 -6.68 13.49
N GLN A 26 -2.20 -6.44 14.78
CA GLN A 26 -2.88 -5.40 15.55
C GLN A 26 -2.58 -3.98 15.06
N ALA A 27 -1.38 -3.75 14.53
CA ALA A 27 -0.99 -2.51 13.87
C ALA A 27 -1.63 -2.34 12.47
N GLY A 28 -2.39 -3.32 12.00
CA GLY A 28 -3.10 -3.27 10.73
C GLY A 28 -2.19 -3.40 9.52
N ALA A 29 -1.09 -4.15 9.62
CA ALA A 29 -0.19 -4.47 8.50
C ALA A 29 -0.82 -5.48 7.50
N GLU A 30 -2.10 -5.34 7.21
CA GLU A 30 -2.85 -6.16 6.26
C GLU A 30 -2.79 -5.53 4.87
N THR A 31 -2.58 -6.37 3.86
CA THR A 31 -2.40 -5.92 2.47
C THR A 31 -3.70 -5.34 1.90
N THR A 32 -4.85 -5.92 2.20
CA THR A 32 -6.13 -5.47 1.63
C THR A 32 -6.53 -4.07 2.12
N PRO A 33 -6.57 -3.78 3.44
CA PRO A 33 -6.80 -2.41 3.91
C PRO A 33 -5.78 -1.41 3.39
N ALA A 34 -4.49 -1.79 3.29
CA ALA A 34 -3.47 -0.93 2.72
C ALA A 34 -3.74 -0.62 1.24
N ALA A 35 -4.08 -1.65 0.44
CA ALA A 35 -4.42 -1.50 -0.96
C ALA A 35 -5.68 -0.64 -1.16
N SER A 36 -6.78 -0.92 -0.46
CA SER A 36 -8.02 -0.12 -0.57
C SER A 36 -7.80 1.34 -0.16
N ARG A 37 -7.00 1.62 0.88
CA ARG A 37 -6.63 3.01 1.24
C ARG A 37 -5.78 3.65 0.14
N THR A 38 -4.92 2.87 -0.51
CA THR A 38 -4.09 3.35 -1.62
C THR A 38 -4.93 3.70 -2.84
N GLU A 39 -6.01 2.97 -3.12
CA GLU A 39 -6.98 3.32 -4.18
C GLU A 39 -7.57 4.71 -3.94
N ALA A 40 -8.07 4.97 -2.73
CA ALA A 40 -8.59 6.28 -2.36
C ALA A 40 -7.50 7.37 -2.39
N THR A 41 -6.29 7.03 -1.96
CA THR A 41 -5.14 7.95 -1.96
C THR A 41 -4.72 8.30 -3.39
N ALA A 42 -4.76 7.35 -4.32
CA ALA A 42 -4.50 7.59 -5.74
C ALA A 42 -5.59 8.47 -6.37
N ALA A 43 -6.86 8.28 -6.00
CA ALA A 43 -7.92 9.20 -6.45
C ALA A 43 -7.71 10.64 -5.90
N ALA A 44 -7.23 10.77 -4.66
CA ALA A 44 -6.87 12.08 -4.10
C ALA A 44 -5.67 12.71 -4.81
N TYR A 45 -4.71 11.90 -5.28
CA TYR A 45 -3.61 12.36 -6.13
C TYR A 45 -4.14 12.91 -7.45
N ASP A 46 -4.99 12.14 -8.13
CA ASP A 46 -5.60 12.53 -9.41
C ASP A 46 -6.36 13.88 -9.26
N LEU A 47 -7.04 14.09 -8.12
CA LEU A 47 -7.68 15.38 -7.81
C LEU A 47 -6.67 16.52 -7.60
N ALA A 48 -5.57 16.28 -6.87
CA ALA A 48 -4.54 17.29 -6.67
C ALA A 48 -3.90 17.73 -7.98
N VAL A 49 -3.65 16.78 -8.89
CA VAL A 49 -3.19 17.05 -10.26
C VAL A 49 -4.20 17.92 -11.01
N ALA A 50 -5.48 17.53 -11.01
CA ALA A 50 -6.53 18.26 -11.72
C ALA A 50 -6.71 19.70 -11.22
N LEU A 51 -6.43 19.96 -9.94
CA LEU A 51 -6.48 21.29 -9.32
C LEU A 51 -5.18 22.10 -9.45
N GLY A 52 -4.11 21.51 -10.00
CA GLY A 52 -2.78 22.13 -10.03
C GLY A 52 -2.16 22.33 -8.64
N ASP A 53 -2.62 21.60 -7.62
CA ASP A 53 -2.06 21.69 -6.26
C ASP A 53 -0.80 20.82 -6.14
N GLU A 54 0.32 21.38 -6.59
CA GLU A 54 1.59 20.66 -6.62
C GLU A 54 2.07 20.19 -5.24
N LYS A 55 1.74 20.93 -4.17
CA LYS A 55 2.16 20.56 -2.82
C LYS A 55 1.47 19.27 -2.41
N ARG A 56 0.14 19.20 -2.58
CA ARG A 56 -0.63 17.98 -2.28
C ARG A 56 -0.29 16.87 -3.25
N GLU A 57 -0.13 17.17 -4.54
CA GLU A 57 0.32 16.21 -5.55
C GLU A 57 1.59 15.48 -5.10
N ARG A 58 2.64 16.22 -4.72
CA ARG A 58 3.92 15.65 -4.27
C ARG A 58 3.73 14.73 -3.07
N VAL A 59 3.11 15.23 -2.00
CA VAL A 59 2.93 14.50 -0.73
C VAL A 59 2.08 13.24 -0.92
N ILE A 60 0.95 13.36 -1.62
CA ILE A 60 0.05 12.23 -1.86
C ILE A 60 0.70 11.22 -2.79
N GLY A 61 1.39 11.68 -3.85
CA GLY A 61 2.10 10.80 -4.78
C GLY A 61 3.17 9.97 -4.08
N ASP A 62 3.94 10.56 -3.16
CA ASP A 62 4.93 9.82 -2.37
C ASP A 62 4.25 8.77 -1.47
N ALA A 63 3.12 9.10 -0.86
CA ALA A 63 2.33 8.15 -0.07
C ALA A 63 1.82 6.97 -0.91
N VAL A 64 1.31 7.22 -2.12
CA VAL A 64 0.87 6.17 -3.07
C VAL A 64 2.04 5.25 -3.41
N LEU A 65 3.21 5.80 -3.75
CA LEU A 65 4.37 5.00 -4.13
C LEU A 65 4.93 4.17 -2.97
N MET A 66 4.93 4.72 -1.74
CA MET A 66 5.29 3.97 -0.55
C MET A 66 4.35 2.79 -0.31
N ALA A 67 3.04 2.99 -0.47
CA ALA A 67 2.07 1.92 -0.31
C ALA A 67 2.18 0.87 -1.44
N CYS A 68 2.44 1.28 -2.68
CA CYS A 68 2.73 0.36 -3.79
C CYS A 68 3.94 -0.53 -3.48
N ARG A 69 5.00 0.03 -2.89
CA ARG A 69 6.17 -0.75 -2.44
C ARG A 69 5.78 -1.79 -1.37
N PHE A 70 4.95 -1.42 -0.41
CA PHE A 70 4.43 -2.36 0.59
C PHE A 70 3.63 -3.50 -0.06
N ILE A 71 2.75 -3.20 -1.02
CA ILE A 71 1.98 -4.20 -1.76
C ILE A 71 2.90 -5.14 -2.55
N MET A 72 3.88 -4.59 -3.27
CA MET A 72 4.85 -5.39 -4.03
C MET A 72 5.71 -6.30 -3.15
N ASN A 73 6.02 -5.89 -1.92
CA ASN A 73 6.74 -6.72 -0.94
C ASN A 73 5.88 -7.88 -0.38
N ASN A 74 4.56 -7.83 -0.58
CA ASN A 74 3.63 -8.90 -0.22
C ASN A 74 3.22 -9.76 -1.44
N GLN A 75 3.80 -9.50 -2.61
CA GLN A 75 3.61 -10.36 -3.78
C GLN A 75 4.52 -11.59 -3.69
N TYR A 76 3.96 -12.78 -3.84
CA TYR A 76 4.73 -14.00 -3.97
C TYR A 76 5.54 -14.02 -5.25
N ARG A 77 6.83 -14.28 -5.09
CA ARG A 77 7.80 -14.53 -6.15
C ARG A 77 8.43 -15.90 -5.95
N SER A 78 9.07 -16.42 -6.99
CA SER A 78 9.69 -17.76 -6.96
C SER A 78 10.65 -17.95 -5.77
N GLU A 79 11.32 -16.87 -5.38
CA GLU A 79 12.32 -16.82 -4.31
C GLU A 79 11.71 -16.97 -2.91
N ILE A 80 10.41 -16.66 -2.75
CA ILE A 80 9.73 -16.62 -1.45
C ILE A 80 8.47 -17.49 -1.39
N SER A 81 8.17 -18.29 -2.43
CA SER A 81 7.00 -19.16 -2.46
C SER A 81 7.31 -20.63 -2.12
N TYR A 82 8.59 -21.02 -2.00
CA TYR A 82 9.05 -22.42 -1.89
C TYR A 82 8.45 -23.20 -0.70
N PHE A 83 7.96 -22.52 0.33
CA PHE A 83 7.34 -23.16 1.51
C PHE A 83 5.82 -23.34 1.38
N LEU A 84 5.21 -22.82 0.31
CA LEU A 84 3.77 -22.95 0.08
C LEU A 84 3.42 -24.35 -0.46
N PRO A 85 2.18 -24.83 -0.24
CA PRO A 85 1.74 -26.12 -0.77
C PRO A 85 1.73 -26.21 -2.31
N ALA A 86 1.62 -25.08 -3.00
CA ALA A 86 1.59 -24.99 -4.45
C ALA A 86 2.28 -23.69 -4.93
N PRO A 87 3.64 -23.63 -4.90
CA PRO A 87 4.40 -22.41 -5.17
C PRO A 87 4.12 -21.82 -6.55
N ASP A 88 3.99 -22.67 -7.57
CA ASP A 88 3.74 -22.26 -8.96
C ASP A 88 2.38 -21.58 -9.13
N LYS A 89 1.38 -21.97 -8.33
CA LYS A 89 0.04 -21.37 -8.35
C LYS A 89 -0.03 -20.04 -7.58
N ALA A 90 0.89 -19.82 -6.66
CA ALA A 90 0.95 -18.61 -5.86
C ALA A 90 1.76 -17.49 -6.56
N ALA A 91 2.52 -17.81 -7.61
CA ALA A 91 3.36 -16.85 -8.32
C ALA A 91 2.56 -15.61 -8.76
N GLY A 92 3.04 -14.43 -8.37
CA GLY A 92 2.40 -13.15 -8.65
C GLY A 92 1.20 -12.81 -7.75
N GLY A 93 0.68 -13.77 -6.98
CA GLY A 93 -0.39 -13.55 -6.01
C GLY A 93 0.07 -12.72 -4.82
N VAL A 94 -0.84 -11.95 -4.23
CA VAL A 94 -0.58 -11.06 -3.10
C VAL A 94 -1.17 -11.68 -1.84
N ARG A 95 -0.34 -11.81 -0.81
CA ARG A 95 -0.74 -12.39 0.48
C ARG A 95 -1.51 -11.37 1.34
N GLY A 96 -2.37 -11.86 2.23
CA GLY A 96 -3.21 -11.04 3.12
C GLY A 96 -2.41 -10.14 4.07
N GLY A 97 -1.16 -10.51 4.38
CA GLY A 97 -0.20 -9.67 5.09
C GLY A 97 1.11 -10.42 5.37
N PRO A 98 2.06 -9.82 6.09
CA PRO A 98 3.37 -10.44 6.35
C PRO A 98 3.31 -11.82 7.01
N VAL A 99 2.24 -12.10 7.76
CA VAL A 99 2.03 -13.34 8.53
C VAL A 99 0.81 -14.14 8.05
N ASP A 100 0.01 -13.57 7.15
CA ASP A 100 -1.15 -14.22 6.55
C ASP A 100 -0.81 -14.59 5.11
N ASN A 101 -0.52 -15.88 4.91
CA ASN A 101 -0.17 -16.45 3.61
C ASN A 101 -1.39 -16.72 2.71
N THR A 102 -2.60 -16.34 3.14
CA THR A 102 -3.80 -16.49 2.33
C THR A 102 -3.71 -15.61 1.08
N VAL A 103 -3.96 -16.20 -0.08
CA VAL A 103 -4.13 -15.48 -1.34
C VAL A 103 -5.59 -15.57 -1.75
N ARG A 104 -6.22 -14.42 -1.98
CA ARG A 104 -7.62 -14.36 -2.42
C ARG A 104 -7.76 -13.43 -3.62
N VAL A 105 -8.82 -13.64 -4.40
CA VAL A 105 -9.11 -12.83 -5.60
C VAL A 105 -9.30 -11.35 -5.26
N ASP A 106 -9.92 -11.04 -4.11
CA ASP A 106 -10.11 -9.67 -3.64
C ASP A 106 -8.80 -9.00 -3.26
N PHE A 107 -7.84 -9.74 -2.68
CA PHE A 107 -6.52 -9.20 -2.31
C PHE A 107 -5.77 -8.76 -3.57
N ASN A 108 -5.77 -9.63 -4.58
CA ASN A 108 -5.16 -9.35 -5.88
C ASN A 108 -5.87 -8.19 -6.60
N GLN A 109 -7.19 -8.14 -6.57
CA GLN A 109 -7.97 -7.05 -7.17
C GLN A 109 -7.56 -5.69 -6.58
N HIS A 110 -7.60 -5.55 -5.26
CA HIS A 110 -7.25 -4.29 -4.61
C HIS A 110 -5.78 -3.92 -4.87
N ALA A 111 -4.87 -4.90 -4.77
CA ALA A 111 -3.46 -4.69 -5.07
C ALA A 111 -3.25 -4.18 -6.50
N MET A 112 -3.89 -4.78 -7.51
CA MET A 112 -3.77 -4.34 -8.90
C MET A 112 -4.30 -2.92 -9.11
N ILE A 113 -5.45 -2.57 -8.55
CA ILE A 113 -6.02 -1.22 -8.68
C ILE A 113 -5.08 -0.18 -8.03
N ALA A 114 -4.57 -0.47 -6.83
CA ALA A 114 -3.61 0.39 -6.16
C ALA A 114 -2.31 0.57 -6.96
N LEU A 115 -1.75 -0.52 -7.51
CA LEU A 115 -0.54 -0.47 -8.35
C LEU A 115 -0.76 0.30 -9.65
N LEU A 116 -1.93 0.19 -10.28
CA LEU A 116 -2.31 1.03 -11.43
C LEU A 116 -2.38 2.51 -11.05
N GLY A 117 -2.84 2.83 -9.83
CA GLY A 117 -2.75 4.20 -9.28
C GLY A 117 -1.30 4.67 -9.15
N GLY A 118 -0.41 3.83 -8.63
CA GLY A 118 1.03 4.12 -8.57
C GLY A 118 1.66 4.33 -9.95
N LEU A 119 1.26 3.56 -10.95
CA LEU A 119 1.72 3.74 -12.33
C LEU A 119 1.32 5.13 -12.87
N ARG A 120 0.07 5.56 -12.65
CA ARG A 120 -0.36 6.93 -13.04
C ARG A 120 0.48 8.03 -12.37
N VAL A 121 0.84 7.86 -11.09
CA VAL A 121 1.73 8.79 -10.39
C VAL A 121 3.10 8.86 -11.08
N LEU A 122 3.68 7.71 -11.46
CA LEU A 122 4.97 7.67 -12.14
C LEU A 122 4.89 8.28 -13.53
N ASP A 123 3.87 7.94 -14.32
CA ASP A 123 3.67 8.46 -15.67
C ASP A 123 3.48 9.98 -15.66
N HIS A 124 2.66 10.50 -14.75
CA HIS A 124 2.45 11.95 -14.60
C HIS A 124 3.76 12.67 -14.24
N ARG A 125 4.53 12.13 -13.28
CA ARG A 125 5.83 12.70 -12.89
C ARG A 125 6.86 12.66 -14.03
N ALA A 126 6.87 11.59 -14.83
CA ALA A 126 7.77 11.44 -15.98
C ALA A 126 7.40 12.38 -17.14
N ALA A 127 6.11 12.68 -17.32
CA ALA A 127 5.65 13.63 -18.32
C ALA A 127 5.97 15.10 -17.97
N ARG A 128 6.34 15.40 -16.72
CA ARG A 128 6.68 16.75 -16.28
C ARG A 128 8.07 17.14 -16.81
N PRO A 129 8.22 18.30 -17.48
CA PRO A 129 9.52 18.72 -17.99
C PRO A 129 10.54 18.93 -16.85
N PRO A 130 11.78 18.44 -16.98
CA PRO A 130 12.81 18.65 -15.97
C PRO A 130 13.17 20.14 -15.89
N GLY A 131 12.91 20.77 -14.75
CA GLY A 131 13.24 22.19 -14.50
C GLY A 131 12.04 23.07 -14.14
N GLU A 132 10.81 22.58 -14.25
CA GLU A 132 9.62 23.27 -13.75
C GLU A 132 9.47 23.05 -12.23
N ALA A 133 10.53 23.39 -11.49
CA ALA A 133 10.41 23.68 -10.06
C ALA A 133 9.78 25.08 -9.96
N THR A 134 8.46 25.14 -10.18
CA THR A 134 7.69 26.37 -10.24
C THR A 134 7.52 26.95 -8.84
N SER A 135 7.95 28.21 -8.74
CA SER A 135 7.68 29.14 -7.65
C SER A 135 6.32 28.88 -7.01
N ALA A 136 6.34 28.63 -5.71
CA ALA A 136 5.15 28.62 -4.88
C ALA A 136 4.39 29.93 -5.10
N THR A 137 3.37 29.89 -5.97
CA THR A 137 2.43 30.99 -6.09
C THR A 137 1.48 30.78 -4.92
N THR A 138 1.83 31.40 -3.79
CA THR A 138 0.97 31.50 -2.62
C THR A 138 -0.41 31.95 -3.11
N PRO A 139 -1.50 31.18 -2.86
CA PRO A 139 -2.83 31.69 -3.12
C PRO A 139 -3.02 32.92 -2.24
N ALA A 140 -3.30 34.07 -2.86
CA ALA A 140 -3.69 35.26 -2.11
C ALA A 140 -4.99 34.93 -1.37
N GLU A 141 -4.89 34.66 -0.07
CA GLU A 141 -6.04 34.58 0.82
C GLU A 141 -6.67 35.98 0.92
N THR A 142 -7.60 36.29 0.02
CA THR A 142 -8.53 37.40 0.22
C THR A 142 -9.62 36.94 1.19
N HIS A 143 -9.31 36.93 2.49
CA HIS A 143 -10.32 36.87 3.53
C HIS A 143 -11.06 38.22 3.57
N SER A 144 -12.12 38.32 2.79
CA SER A 144 -13.12 39.40 2.92
C SER A 144 -13.96 39.12 4.16
N THR A 145 -13.59 39.72 5.29
CA THR A 145 -14.46 39.81 6.47
C THR A 145 -15.60 40.77 6.16
N LYS A 146 -16.74 40.23 5.72
CA LYS A 146 -17.99 41.00 5.75
C LYS A 146 -18.44 41.13 7.20
N HIS A 147 -18.22 42.31 7.76
CA HIS A 147 -18.90 42.76 8.97
C HIS A 147 -20.40 42.78 8.70
N PHE A 148 -21.16 42.00 9.48
CA PHE A 148 -22.60 42.19 9.64
C PHE A 148 -22.80 43.15 10.82
N GLU A 149 -23.37 44.31 10.53
CA GLU A 149 -24.05 45.17 11.50
C GLU A 149 -25.50 44.71 11.69
#